data_AF-X0UA97-F1
#
_entry.id   AF-X0UA97-F1
#
_cell.length_a   1.000
_cell.length_b   1.000
_cell.length_c   1.000
_cell.angle_alpha   90.00
_cell.angle_beta   90.00
_cell.angle_gamma   90.00
#
_symmetry.space_group_name_H-M   'P 1'
#
loop_
_entity.id
_entity.type
_entity.pdbx_description
1 polymer ?
#
loop_
_entity_poly.entity_id
_entity_poly.type
_entity_poly.pdbx_seq_one_letter_code
_entity_poly.pdbx_strand_id
1 'polypeptide(L)'
;DLITLDGRAEVISASWINNKVIQEHRPSITSIIDQKNLKRLMIRNGHPGETTRTLQYLVKGSGELTITYDSVKGGTVSTKVRLR
;
A
#
# COMPACT_ATOMS: atom_id res chain seq x y z
N ASP A 1 5.92 8.08 7.88
CA ASP A 1 4.87 7.07 8.09
C ASP A 1 5.31 5.74 7.53
N LEU A 2 4.71 4.66 8.03
CA LEU A 2 5.07 3.30 7.67
C LEU A 2 3.83 2.53 7.21
N ILE A 3 3.96 1.84 6.08
CA ILE A 3 2.99 0.82 5.66
C ILE A 3 3.68 -0.52 5.74
N THR A 4 3.12 -1.45 6.52
CA THR A 4 3.60 -2.83 6.60
C THR A 4 2.58 -3.80 6.04
N LEU A 5 3.08 -4.85 5.40
CA LEU A 5 2.29 -5.96 4.88
C LEU A 5 2.83 -7.26 5.44
N ASP A 6 2.02 -7.90 6.27
CA ASP A 6 2.31 -9.16 6.92
C ASP A 6 1.49 -10.29 6.33
N GLY A 7 2.15 -11.42 6.08
CA GLY A 7 1.53 -12.62 5.52
C GLY A 7 2.43 -13.36 4.55
N ARG A 8 1.92 -14.48 4.06
CA ARG A 8 2.70 -15.43 3.24
C ARG A 8 2.80 -15.04 1.77
N ALA A 9 1.99 -14.09 1.30
CA ALA A 9 2.06 -13.66 -0.09
C ALA A 9 3.40 -12.95 -0.39
N GLU A 10 3.85 -13.14 -1.63
CA GLU A 10 4.98 -12.43 -2.23
C GLU A 10 4.48 -11.09 -2.79
N VAL A 11 5.21 -10.01 -2.55
CA VAL A 11 4.89 -8.69 -3.12
C VAL A 11 5.72 -8.51 -4.39
N ILE A 12 5.04 -8.44 -5.53
CA ILE A 12 5.65 -8.30 -6.86
C ILE A 12 5.94 -6.83 -7.15
N SER A 13 4.98 -5.95 -6.86
CA SER A 13 5.15 -4.51 -7.02
C SER A 13 4.24 -3.72 -6.08
N ALA A 14 4.60 -2.46 -5.86
CA ALA A 14 3.77 -1.49 -5.17
C ALA A 14 3.78 -0.17 -5.96
N SER A 15 2.64 0.52 -6.06
CA SER A 15 2.54 1.78 -6.78
C SER A 15 1.50 2.72 -6.16
N TRP A 16 1.75 4.02 -6.28
CA TRP A 16 0.77 5.04 -5.95
C TRP A 16 -0.20 5.24 -7.11
N ILE A 17 -1.50 5.20 -6.80
CA ILE A 17 -2.56 5.59 -7.71
C ILE A 17 -2.86 7.08 -7.48
N ASN A 18 -2.61 7.88 -8.51
CA ASN A 18 -2.82 9.34 -8.46
C ASN A 18 -4.30 9.73 -8.52
N ASN A 19 -5.10 8.99 -9.28
CA ASN A 19 -6.54 9.20 -9.39
C ASN A 19 -7.26 7.84 -9.42
N LYS A 20 -7.90 7.50 -8.30
CA LYS A 20 -8.59 6.22 -8.13
C LYS A 20 -9.70 6.01 -9.16
N VAL A 21 -10.50 7.05 -9.43
CA VAL A 21 -11.63 7.00 -10.37
C VAL A 21 -11.14 6.73 -11.78
N ILE A 22 -10.09 7.44 -12.21
CA ILE A 22 -9.49 7.20 -13.54
C ILE A 22 -8.93 5.78 -13.60
N GLN A 23 -8.24 5.31 -12.57
CA GLN A 23 -7.63 3.97 -12.56
C GLN A 23 -8.67 2.85 -12.67
N GLU A 24 -9.86 3.02 -12.07
CA GLU A 24 -10.97 2.06 -12.16
C GLU A 24 -11.57 1.98 -13.58
N HIS A 25 -11.67 3.11 -14.28
CA HIS A 25 -12.26 3.16 -15.63
C HIS A 25 -11.25 2.97 -16.76
N ARG A 26 -9.98 3.35 -16.55
CA ARG A 26 -8.89 3.32 -17.52
C ARG A 26 -7.58 3.08 -16.79
N PRO A 27 -7.11 1.82 -16.70
CA PRO A 27 -5.83 1.50 -16.07
C PRO A 27 -4.70 2.31 -16.73
N SER A 28 -4.12 3.23 -15.95
CA SER A 28 -3.10 4.17 -16.41
C SER A 28 -1.74 3.84 -15.80
N ILE A 29 -0.68 4.52 -16.25
CA ILE A 29 0.66 4.38 -15.69
C ILE A 29 0.63 4.87 -14.24
N THR A 30 0.76 3.94 -13.30
CA THR A 30 0.87 4.24 -11.87
C THR A 30 2.31 4.62 -11.51
N SER A 31 2.49 5.35 -10.41
CA SER A 31 3.83 5.72 -9.95
C SER A 31 4.40 4.58 -9.11
N ILE A 32 5.29 3.78 -9.71
CA ILE A 32 5.92 2.63 -9.05
C ILE A 32 6.75 3.11 -7.85
N ILE A 33 6.63 2.40 -6.74
CA ILE A 33 7.42 2.64 -5.54
C ILE A 33 8.71 1.81 -5.64
N ASP A 34 9.83 2.51 -5.73
CA ASP A 34 11.16 1.91 -5.70
C ASP A 34 11.72 1.91 -4.28
N GLN A 35 11.49 0.81 -3.55
CA GLN A 35 12.10 0.56 -2.25
C GLN A 35 12.54 -0.91 -2.17
N LYS A 36 13.69 -1.16 -1.55
CA LYS A 36 14.27 -2.52 -1.41
C LYS A 36 13.32 -3.50 -0.72
N ASN A 37 12.50 -3.03 0.22
CA ASN A 37 11.54 -3.87 0.95
C ASN A 37 10.11 -3.37 0.71
N LEU A 38 9.40 -4.01 -0.22
CA LEU A 38 8.02 -3.64 -0.56
C LEU A 38 6.98 -4.05 0.51
N LYS A 39 7.34 -4.95 1.44
CA LYS A 39 6.51 -5.29 2.61
C LYS A 39 6.59 -4.24 3.70
N ARG A 40 7.56 -3.32 3.64
CA ARG A 40 7.76 -2.23 4.61
C ARG A 40 8.05 -0.94 3.86
N LEU A 41 6.99 -0.26 3.44
CA LEU A 41 7.10 0.99 2.70
C LEU A 41 7.27 2.16 3.68
N MET A 42 8.40 2.84 3.57
CA MET A 42 8.68 4.04 4.35
C MET A 42 8.26 5.29 3.56
N ILE A 43 7.32 6.06 4.11
CA ILE A 43 6.86 7.32 3.54
C ILE A 43 7.66 8.45 4.22
N ARG A 44 8.66 8.97 3.48
CA ARG A 44 9.69 9.88 4.02
C ARG A 44 9.16 11.23 4.47
N ASN A 45 8.19 11.79 3.74
CA ASN A 45 7.65 13.12 4.05
C ASN A 45 6.42 13.07 4.96
N GLY A 46 6.04 11.88 5.42
CA GLY A 46 4.75 11.64 6.06
C GLY A 46 3.56 12.06 5.18
N HIS A 47 2.37 11.86 5.69
CA HIS A 47 1.14 12.32 5.07
C HIS A 47 0.67 13.64 5.73
N PRO A 48 0.24 14.64 4.94
CA PRO A 48 -0.49 15.79 5.47
C PRO A 48 -1.74 15.37 6.27
N GLY A 49 -2.20 16.21 7.19
CA GLY A 49 -3.50 15.99 7.84
C GLY A 49 -4.62 15.96 6.79
N GLU A 50 -5.62 15.10 6.99
CA GLU A 50 -6.79 14.94 6.09
C GLU A 50 -6.44 14.58 4.63
N THR A 51 -5.33 13.89 4.39
CA THR A 51 -5.01 13.37 3.05
C THR A 51 -5.57 11.98 2.83
N THR A 52 -6.12 11.75 1.64
CA THR A 52 -6.35 10.41 1.11
C THR A 52 -5.30 10.10 0.05
N ARG A 53 -4.68 8.93 0.16
CA ARG A 53 -3.76 8.36 -0.83
C ARG A 53 -4.20 6.94 -1.13
N THR A 54 -4.06 6.52 -2.38
CA THR A 54 -4.41 5.16 -2.79
C THR A 54 -3.14 4.43 -3.19
N LEU A 55 -2.85 3.35 -2.47
CA LEU A 55 -1.74 2.44 -2.73
C LEU A 55 -2.27 1.19 -3.42
N GLN A 56 -1.57 0.75 -4.46
CA GLN A 56 -1.81 -0.52 -5.12
C GLN A 56 -0.65 -1.47 -4.81
N TYR A 57 -1.00 -2.69 -4.40
CA TYR A 57 -0.07 -3.80 -4.33
C TYR A 57 -0.43 -4.83 -5.40
N LEU A 58 0.59 -5.32 -6.10
CA LEU A 58 0.51 -6.56 -6.86
C LEU A 58 1.17 -7.65 -6.03
N VAL A 59 0.38 -8.68 -5.68
CA VAL A 59 0.83 -9.78 -4.83
C VAL A 59 0.62 -11.11 -5.52
N LYS A 60 1.44 -12.09 -5.18
CA LYS A 60 1.35 -13.48 -5.65
C LYS A 60 1.28 -14.42 -4.44
N GLY A 61 0.29 -15.31 -4.45
CA GLY A 61 0.08 -16.30 -3.39
C GLY A 61 -1.37 -16.30 -2.88
N SER A 62 -1.59 -16.99 -1.77
CA SER A 62 -2.90 -17.16 -1.15
C SER A 62 -2.85 -17.01 0.38
N GLY A 63 -4.01 -16.90 1.02
CA GLY A 63 -4.14 -16.79 2.47
C GLY A 63 -4.42 -15.38 2.97
N GLU A 64 -4.24 -15.17 4.28
CA GLU A 64 -4.52 -13.89 4.92
C GLU A 64 -3.31 -12.95 4.81
N LEU A 65 -3.60 -11.70 4.42
CA LEU A 65 -2.69 -10.57 4.45
C LEU A 65 -3.20 -9.55 5.46
N THR A 66 -2.32 -9.07 6.33
CA THR A 66 -2.59 -7.92 7.20
C THR A 66 -1.82 -6.72 6.67
N ILE A 67 -2.53 -5.63 6.42
CA ILE A 67 -1.96 -4.36 5.97
C ILE A 67 -2.11 -3.38 7.13
N THR A 68 -1.00 -2.82 7.58
CA THR A 68 -0.97 -1.85 8.69
C THR A 68 -0.41 -0.53 8.19
N TYR A 69 -1.09 0.56 8.55
CA TYR A 69 -0.61 1.91 8.38
C TYR A 69 -0.31 2.50 9.76
N ASP A 70 0.92 2.98 9.94
CA ASP A 70 1.39 3.60 11.17
C ASP A 70 1.91 5.02 10.89
N SER A 71 1.24 6.00 11.49
CA SER A 71 1.51 7.42 11.31
C SER A 71 2.47 7.92 12.39
N VAL A 72 3.53 8.61 11.97
CA VAL A 72 4.48 9.23 12.92
C VAL A 72 3.79 10.32 13.77
N LYS A 73 2.71 10.92 13.24
CA LYS A 73 1.92 11.95 13.94
C LYS A 73 0.93 11.35 14.95
N GLY A 74 0.88 10.02 15.07
CA GLY A 74 -0.07 9.29 15.90
C GLY A 74 -1.16 8.62 15.08
N GLY A 75 -1.60 7.45 15.56
CA GLY A 75 -2.63 6.63 14.94
C GLY A 75 -2.05 5.46 14.14
N THR A 76 -2.53 4.27 14.48
CA THR A 76 -2.21 3.03 13.79
C THR A 76 -3.52 2.37 13.39
N VAL A 77 -3.63 1.91 12.16
CA VAL A 77 -4.80 1.17 11.67
C VAL A 77 -4.34 -0.07 10.91
N SER A 78 -5.05 -1.18 11.11
CA SER A 78 -4.76 -2.43 10.43
C SER A 78 -6.04 -2.98 9.79
N THR A 79 -5.90 -3.57 8.61
CA THR A 79 -6.97 -4.32 7.94
C THR A 79 -6.46 -5.65 7.43
N LYS A 80 -7.37 -6.62 7.34
CA LYS A 80 -7.09 -7.96 6.86
C LYS A 80 -7.77 -8.21 5.53
N VAL A 81 -7.03 -8.77 4.60
CA VAL A 81 -7.50 -9.15 3.27
C VAL A 81 -7.19 -10.62 3.03
N ARG A 82 -8.18 -11.40 2.64
CA ARG A 82 -7.99 -12.82 2.30
C ARG A 82 -7.84 -12.97 0.79
N LEU A 83 -6.66 -13.41 0.37
CA LEU A 83 -6.38 -13.83 -0.99
C LEU A 83 -6.94 -15.24 -1.23
N ARG A 84 -7.60 -15.44 -2.36
CA ARG A 84 -8.15 -16.73 -2.80
C ARG A 84 -7.23 -17.36 -3.84
#